data_AF-A0A562TFB4-F1
#
_entry.id   AF-A0A562TFB4-F1
#
_cell.length_a   1.000
_cell.length_b   1.000
_cell.length_c   1.000
_cell.angle_alpha   90.00
_cell.angle_beta   90.00
_cell.angle_gamma   90.00
#
_symmetry.space_group_name_H-M   'P 1'
#
loop_
_entity.id
_entity.type
_entity.pdbx_description
1 polymer ?
#
loop_
_entity_poly.entity_id
_entity_poly.type
_entity_poly.pdbx_seq_one_letter_code
_entity_poly.pdbx_strand_id
1 'polypeptide(L)'
;MNFDDLQAAWDSDKGDDIPVPGNLERLKTVKTPVERIRRNMRNEFVAQVVLIVIMGFFPSLIKFHSVFVAPYYIMYTMMVALSIFYFSKFYFFYKRLNTNTLNSKDNLYEVYYDIKLNIEIYKAFSFSLIPIMIVIVTMILANKRMHDGNMDMLSNRIISAFITVFCLAIALTIALTELWVKQLYGKYLKQIKRVLQELKEE
;
A
#
# COMPACT_ATOMS: atom_id res chain seq x y z
N MET A 1 -64.41 2.97 -1.66
CA MET A 1 -63.20 2.19 -1.34
C MET A 1 -62.82 2.55 0.07
N ASN A 2 -62.95 1.60 1.00
CA ASN A 2 -62.63 1.80 2.41
C ASN A 2 -61.13 1.63 2.64
N PHE A 3 -60.57 2.39 3.58
CA PHE A 3 -59.16 2.29 3.96
C PHE A 3 -58.82 0.87 4.47
N ASP A 4 -59.80 0.21 5.08
CA ASP A 4 -59.71 -1.17 5.55
C ASP A 4 -59.49 -2.17 4.40
N ASP A 5 -60.05 -1.90 3.21
CA ASP A 5 -59.87 -2.76 2.03
C ASP A 5 -58.43 -2.66 1.49
N LEU A 6 -57.83 -1.46 1.57
CA LEU A 6 -56.44 -1.21 1.17
C LEU A 6 -55.45 -1.84 2.16
N GLN A 7 -55.76 -1.79 3.46
CA GLN A 7 -54.95 -2.41 4.49
C GLN A 7 -55.04 -3.95 4.43
N ALA A 8 -56.23 -4.51 4.18
CA ALA A 8 -56.41 -5.94 3.96
C ALA A 8 -55.66 -6.43 2.71
N ALA A 9 -55.66 -5.64 1.62
CA ALA A 9 -54.87 -5.95 0.43
C ALA A 9 -53.35 -5.92 0.70
N TRP A 10 -52.88 -4.94 1.47
CA TRP A 10 -51.46 -4.80 1.86
C TRP A 10 -50.99 -5.91 2.82
N ASP A 11 -51.84 -6.30 3.77
CA ASP A 11 -51.55 -7.42 4.68
C ASP A 11 -51.70 -8.80 4.01
N SER A 12 -52.47 -8.90 2.92
CA SER A 12 -52.54 -10.09 2.07
C SER A 12 -51.34 -10.22 1.13
N ASP A 13 -50.63 -9.11 0.88
CA ASP A 13 -49.35 -9.04 0.16
C ASP A 13 -48.17 -9.14 1.15
N LYS A 14 -48.30 -10.03 2.15
CA LYS A 14 -47.15 -10.51 2.92
C LYS A 14 -46.30 -11.34 1.98
N GLY A 15 -45.46 -10.63 1.24
CA GLY A 15 -44.56 -11.16 0.24
C GLY A 15 -43.95 -12.47 0.71
N ASP A 16 -44.33 -13.54 0.00
CA ASP A 16 -43.37 -14.58 -0.35
C ASP A 16 -42.03 -13.90 -0.56
N ASP A 17 -41.00 -14.38 0.16
CA ASP A 17 -39.61 -13.98 0.02
C ASP A 17 -39.34 -13.58 -1.42
N ILE A 18 -39.40 -12.28 -1.72
CA ILE A 18 -39.05 -11.76 -3.05
C ILE A 18 -37.61 -12.24 -3.18
N PRO A 19 -37.30 -13.19 -4.08
CA PRO A 19 -35.99 -13.80 -4.08
C PRO A 19 -35.05 -12.69 -4.47
N VAL A 20 -34.35 -12.15 -3.46
CA VAL A 20 -33.32 -11.15 -3.68
C VAL A 20 -32.40 -11.84 -4.69
N PRO A 21 -32.24 -11.29 -5.91
CA PRO A 21 -31.48 -12.00 -6.93
C PRO A 21 -30.13 -12.32 -6.33
N GLY A 22 -29.72 -13.60 -6.33
CA GLY A 22 -28.56 -14.09 -5.56
C GLY A 22 -27.27 -13.26 -5.78
N ASN A 23 -27.21 -12.56 -6.91
CA ASN A 23 -26.22 -11.53 -7.24
C ASN A 23 -26.07 -10.42 -6.17
N LEU A 24 -27.16 -9.93 -5.56
CA LEU A 24 -27.14 -8.83 -4.57
C LEU A 24 -26.52 -9.25 -3.23
N GLU A 25 -26.79 -10.48 -2.77
CA GLU A 25 -26.23 -11.04 -1.53
C GLU A 25 -24.74 -11.40 -1.72
N ARG A 26 -24.37 -11.86 -2.91
CA ARG A 26 -22.98 -12.10 -3.32
C ARG A 26 -22.18 -10.79 -3.41
N LEU A 27 -22.77 -9.70 -3.90
CA LEU A 27 -22.16 -8.37 -3.90
C LEU A 27 -21.89 -7.84 -2.48
N LYS A 28 -22.79 -8.11 -1.51
CA LYS A 28 -22.54 -7.79 -0.09
C LYS A 28 -21.32 -8.53 0.47
N THR A 29 -21.12 -9.80 0.07
CA THR A 29 -19.97 -10.60 0.50
C THR A 29 -18.62 -9.99 0.06
N VAL A 30 -18.58 -9.31 -1.09
CA VAL A 30 -17.38 -8.65 -1.64
C VAL A 30 -17.06 -7.30 -0.98
N LYS A 31 -18.02 -6.65 -0.33
CA LYS A 31 -17.76 -5.41 0.42
C LYS A 31 -16.70 -5.64 1.50
N THR A 32 -16.76 -6.77 2.19
CA THR A 32 -15.84 -7.14 3.28
C THR A 32 -14.36 -7.23 2.85
N PRO A 33 -13.95 -7.99 1.80
CA PRO A 33 -12.56 -8.03 1.35
C PRO A 33 -12.07 -6.69 0.78
N VAL A 34 -12.91 -5.95 0.04
CA VAL A 34 -12.55 -4.62 -0.49
C VAL A 34 -12.30 -3.63 0.65
N GLU A 35 -13.15 -3.63 1.66
CA GLU A 35 -13.01 -2.77 2.83
C GLU A 35 -11.78 -3.13 3.69
N ARG A 36 -11.44 -4.43 3.79
CA ARG A 36 -10.19 -4.86 4.42
C ARG A 36 -8.96 -4.38 3.66
N ILE A 37 -8.94 -4.49 2.33
CA ILE A 37 -7.85 -3.95 1.49
C ILE A 37 -7.70 -2.45 1.74
N ARG A 38 -8.81 -1.70 1.70
CA ARG A 38 -8.81 -0.26 1.94
C ARG A 38 -8.30 0.10 3.34
N ARG A 39 -8.67 -0.65 4.36
CA ARG A 39 -8.17 -0.45 5.73
C ARG A 39 -6.67 -0.72 5.83
N ASN A 40 -6.20 -1.81 5.25
CA ASN A 40 -4.76 -2.13 5.21
C ASN A 40 -3.98 -1.02 4.50
N MET A 41 -4.47 -0.57 3.35
CA MET A 41 -3.92 0.55 2.59
C MET A 41 -3.81 1.83 3.42
N ARG A 42 -4.87 2.22 4.13
CA ARG A 42 -4.82 3.39 5.02
C ARG A 42 -3.80 3.21 6.14
N ASN A 43 -3.73 2.04 6.75
CA ASN A 43 -2.79 1.79 7.85
C ASN A 43 -1.34 1.82 7.35
N GLU A 44 -1.05 1.25 6.18
CA GLU A 44 0.28 1.32 5.55
C GLU A 44 0.67 2.76 5.24
N PHE A 45 -0.26 3.55 4.70
CA PHE A 45 -0.04 4.97 4.44
C PHE A 45 0.32 5.74 5.72
N VAL A 46 -0.46 5.55 6.79
CA VAL A 46 -0.18 6.22 8.08
C VAL A 46 1.16 5.76 8.64
N ALA A 47 1.46 4.45 8.60
CA ALA A 47 2.73 3.91 9.06
C ALA A 47 3.92 4.49 8.27
N GLN A 48 3.79 4.62 6.94
CA GLN A 48 4.83 5.21 6.10
C GLN A 48 5.04 6.70 6.41
N VAL A 49 3.97 7.48 6.58
CA VAL A 49 4.08 8.90 6.97
C VAL A 49 4.80 9.04 8.30
N VAL A 50 4.45 8.22 9.30
CA VAL A 50 5.11 8.22 10.61
C VAL A 50 6.60 7.86 10.47
N LEU A 51 6.94 6.84 9.68
CA LEU A 51 8.34 6.46 9.43
C LEU A 51 9.15 7.56 8.76
N ILE A 52 8.58 8.25 7.77
CA ILE A 52 9.24 9.39 7.09
C ILE A 52 9.53 10.49 8.11
N VAL A 53 8.55 10.85 8.95
CA VAL A 53 8.74 11.87 9.98
C VAL A 53 9.84 11.48 10.97
N ILE A 54 9.84 10.22 11.44
CA ILE A 54 10.89 9.70 12.33
C ILE A 54 12.27 9.77 11.66
N MET A 55 12.37 9.43 10.38
CA MET A 55 13.63 9.57 9.63
C MET A 55 14.13 11.01 9.59
N GLY A 56 13.26 12.02 9.56
CA GLY A 56 13.68 13.42 9.62
C GLY A 56 14.55 13.75 10.85
N PHE A 57 14.36 13.04 11.97
CA PHE A 57 15.12 13.26 13.21
C PHE A 57 16.35 12.34 13.34
N PHE A 58 16.57 11.43 12.39
CA PHE A 58 17.63 10.42 12.45
C PHE A 58 19.06 11.00 12.59
N PRO A 59 19.44 12.10 11.88
CA PRO A 59 20.77 12.70 12.03
C PRO A 59 21.06 13.16 13.45
N SER A 60 20.04 13.68 14.14
CA SER A 60 20.14 14.15 15.53
C SER A 60 20.27 12.98 16.51
N LEU A 61 19.56 11.87 16.28
CA LEU A 61 19.61 10.69 17.14
C LEU A 61 20.98 9.99 17.12
N ILE A 62 21.63 9.95 15.96
CA ILE A 62 22.90 9.21 15.75
C ILE A 62 24.13 10.14 15.87
N LYS A 63 23.93 11.43 16.16
CA LYS A 63 25.00 12.45 16.23
C LYS A 63 25.84 12.45 14.95
N PHE A 64 25.17 12.72 13.84
CA PHE A 64 25.82 12.85 12.54
C PHE A 64 26.94 13.89 12.57
N HIS A 65 28.09 13.53 11.99
CA HIS A 65 29.18 14.45 11.73
C HIS A 65 28.68 15.55 10.78
N SER A 66 29.14 16.79 11.00
CA SER A 66 28.64 17.98 10.28
C SER A 66 28.69 17.84 8.75
N VAL A 67 29.69 17.12 8.24
CA VAL A 67 29.90 16.82 6.81
C VAL A 67 28.74 16.01 6.19
N PHE A 68 28.07 15.13 6.94
CA PHE A 68 26.98 14.29 6.42
C PHE A 68 25.58 14.88 6.59
N VAL A 69 25.43 15.93 7.41
CA VAL A 69 24.12 16.53 7.70
C VAL A 69 23.45 17.08 6.44
N ALA A 70 24.16 17.92 5.66
CA ALA A 70 23.60 18.50 4.45
C ALA A 70 23.29 17.45 3.36
N PRO A 71 24.21 16.53 3.00
CA PRO A 71 23.92 15.45 2.06
C PRO A 71 22.73 14.57 2.48
N TYR A 72 22.59 14.28 3.78
CA TYR A 72 21.45 13.54 4.30
C TYR A 72 20.13 14.27 4.03
N TYR A 73 20.03 15.56 4.35
CA TYR A 73 18.78 16.31 4.15
C TYR A 73 18.43 16.52 2.68
N ILE A 74 19.41 16.53 1.77
CA ILE A 74 19.16 16.50 0.32
C ILE A 74 18.47 15.19 -0.06
N MET A 75 19.04 14.06 0.34
CA MET A 75 18.48 12.73 0.07
C MET A 75 17.11 12.53 0.73
N TYR A 76 16.95 13.01 1.96
CA TYR A 76 15.68 13.00 2.67
C TYR A 76 14.61 13.83 1.95
N THR A 77 14.95 15.03 1.47
CA THR A 77 14.01 15.86 0.71
C THR A 77 13.59 15.19 -0.60
N MET A 78 14.51 14.54 -1.31
CA MET A 78 14.19 13.72 -2.50
C MET A 78 13.23 12.57 -2.16
N MET A 79 13.48 11.87 -1.05
CA MET A 79 12.60 10.81 -0.55
C MET A 79 11.19 11.33 -0.22
N VAL A 80 11.10 12.47 0.45
CA VAL A 80 9.82 13.13 0.79
C VAL A 80 9.08 13.53 -0.49
N ALA A 81 9.76 14.14 -1.46
CA ALA A 81 9.16 14.52 -2.74
C ALA A 81 8.61 13.31 -3.50
N LEU A 82 9.37 12.21 -3.58
CA LEU A 82 8.90 10.95 -4.17
C LEU A 82 7.69 10.41 -3.41
N SER A 83 7.75 10.41 -2.08
CA SER A 83 6.65 9.92 -1.24
C SER A 83 5.37 10.72 -1.49
N ILE A 84 5.44 12.05 -1.54
CA ILE A 84 4.30 12.93 -1.85
C ILE A 84 3.70 12.59 -3.23
N PHE A 85 4.53 12.37 -4.25
CA PHE A 85 4.07 12.01 -5.59
C PHE A 85 3.25 10.70 -5.59
N TYR A 86 3.79 9.65 -4.96
CA TYR A 86 3.12 8.35 -4.89
C TYR A 86 1.89 8.38 -3.95
N PHE A 87 1.97 9.12 -2.85
CA PHE A 87 0.87 9.32 -1.91
C PHE A 87 -0.31 10.05 -2.55
N SER A 88 -0.05 11.00 -3.44
CA SER A 88 -1.11 11.67 -4.20
C SER A 88 -1.88 10.69 -5.10
N LYS A 89 -1.17 9.76 -5.76
CA LYS A 89 -1.80 8.69 -6.55
C LYS A 89 -2.63 7.75 -5.67
N PHE A 90 -2.08 7.40 -4.50
CA PHE A 90 -2.77 6.55 -3.53
C PHE A 90 -4.03 7.21 -2.97
N TYR A 91 -4.00 8.51 -2.69
CA TYR A 91 -5.14 9.26 -2.20
C TYR A 91 -6.27 9.34 -3.25
N PHE A 92 -5.91 9.61 -4.51
CA PHE A 92 -6.89 9.60 -5.61
C PHE A 92 -7.57 8.24 -5.73
N PHE A 93 -6.79 7.16 -5.60
CA PHE A 93 -7.31 5.81 -5.58
C PHE A 93 -8.24 5.52 -4.40
N TYR A 94 -7.79 5.85 -3.18
CA TYR A 94 -8.58 5.67 -1.96
C TYR A 94 -9.94 6.38 -2.07
N LYS A 95 -9.97 7.58 -2.66
CA LYS A 95 -11.21 8.33 -2.90
C LYS A 95 -12.10 7.62 -3.92
N ARG A 96 -11.55 7.07 -5.00
CA ARG A 96 -12.31 6.34 -6.03
C ARG A 96 -12.95 5.05 -5.50
N LEU A 97 -12.29 4.36 -4.56
CA LEU A 97 -12.88 3.21 -3.87
C LEU A 97 -14.03 3.56 -2.92
N ASN A 98 -14.25 4.84 -2.57
CA ASN A 98 -15.26 5.27 -1.60
C ASN A 98 -16.63 5.55 -2.23
N THR A 99 -16.71 5.75 -3.54
CA THR A 99 -17.94 6.22 -4.22
C THR A 99 -18.72 5.07 -4.84
N ASN A 100 -19.70 4.51 -4.12
CA ASN A 100 -20.77 3.65 -4.67
C ASN A 100 -20.36 2.49 -5.60
N THR A 101 -19.09 2.07 -5.57
CA THR A 101 -18.51 1.17 -6.58
C THR A 101 -18.91 -0.30 -6.45
N LEU A 102 -19.84 -0.61 -5.53
CA LEU A 102 -20.25 -1.98 -5.19
C LEU A 102 -21.70 -2.29 -5.60
N ASN A 103 -22.36 -1.38 -6.34
CA ASN A 103 -23.77 -1.55 -6.72
C ASN A 103 -23.97 -2.26 -8.09
N SER A 104 -22.93 -2.51 -8.88
CA SER A 104 -23.05 -3.28 -10.14
C SER A 104 -21.81 -4.14 -10.45
N LYS A 105 -22.01 -5.19 -11.25
CA LYS A 105 -20.99 -6.16 -11.71
C LYS A 105 -19.82 -5.48 -12.44
N ASP A 106 -20.09 -4.50 -13.30
CA ASP A 106 -19.05 -3.75 -14.04
C ASP A 106 -18.15 -2.94 -13.10
N ASN A 107 -18.75 -2.43 -12.03
CA ASN A 107 -18.07 -1.65 -11.01
C ASN A 107 -17.11 -2.52 -10.17
N LEU A 108 -17.45 -3.81 -9.99
CA LEU A 108 -16.57 -4.74 -9.32
C LEU A 108 -15.35 -5.14 -10.17
N TYR A 109 -15.51 -5.24 -11.49
CA TYR A 109 -14.39 -5.42 -12.42
C TYR A 109 -13.43 -4.23 -12.35
N GLU A 110 -13.97 -3.02 -12.38
CA GLU A 110 -13.19 -1.79 -12.25
C GLU A 110 -12.39 -1.81 -10.95
N VAL A 111 -13.05 -2.02 -9.79
CA VAL A 111 -12.42 -2.13 -8.46
C VAL A 111 -11.30 -3.17 -8.40
N TYR A 112 -11.46 -4.32 -9.04
CA TYR A 112 -10.42 -5.36 -9.05
C TYR A 112 -9.14 -4.90 -9.78
N TYR A 113 -9.29 -4.33 -10.99
CA TYR A 113 -8.14 -3.82 -11.75
C TYR A 113 -7.49 -2.63 -11.06
N ASP A 114 -8.30 -1.80 -10.45
CA ASP A 114 -7.94 -0.67 -9.62
C ASP A 114 -7.03 -1.04 -8.44
N ILE A 115 -7.42 -2.06 -7.69
CA ILE A 115 -6.61 -2.61 -6.60
C ILE A 115 -5.29 -3.16 -7.16
N LYS A 116 -5.34 -3.91 -8.27
CA LYS A 116 -4.14 -4.48 -8.90
C LYS A 116 -3.17 -3.39 -9.36
N LEU A 117 -3.68 -2.31 -9.97
CA LEU A 117 -2.89 -1.17 -10.37
C LEU A 117 -2.22 -0.50 -9.18
N ASN A 118 -2.92 -0.36 -8.05
CA ASN A 118 -2.34 0.23 -6.84
C ASN A 118 -1.26 -0.62 -6.21
N ILE A 119 -1.40 -1.95 -6.25
CA ILE A 119 -0.35 -2.87 -5.82
C ILE A 119 0.91 -2.67 -6.65
N GLU A 120 0.80 -2.51 -7.98
CA GLU A 120 1.96 -2.25 -8.84
C GLU A 120 2.57 -0.87 -8.58
N ILE A 121 1.75 0.17 -8.34
CA ILE A 121 2.24 1.50 -7.94
C ILE A 121 3.00 1.42 -6.59
N TYR A 122 2.49 0.63 -5.64
CA TYR A 122 3.14 0.41 -4.34
C TYR A 122 4.49 -0.31 -4.48
N LYS A 123 4.58 -1.34 -5.33
CA LYS A 123 5.86 -2.01 -5.64
C LYS A 123 6.84 -1.03 -6.28
N ALA A 124 6.38 -0.26 -7.26
CA ALA A 124 7.21 0.73 -7.95
C ALA A 124 7.75 1.80 -6.97
N PHE A 125 6.93 2.24 -6.01
CA PHE A 125 7.37 3.11 -4.92
C PHE A 125 8.43 2.44 -4.04
N SER A 126 8.20 1.19 -3.63
CA SER A 126 9.14 0.45 -2.80
C SER A 126 10.50 0.28 -3.49
N PHE A 127 10.50 0.02 -4.80
CA PHE A 127 11.73 -0.10 -5.60
C PHE A 127 12.41 1.24 -5.87
N SER A 128 11.67 2.33 -6.02
CA SER A 128 12.27 3.65 -6.24
C SER A 128 12.97 4.22 -5.00
N LEU A 129 12.60 3.77 -3.80
CA LEU A 129 13.25 4.15 -2.55
C LEU A 129 14.61 3.45 -2.33
N ILE A 130 14.84 2.29 -2.94
CA ILE A 130 16.07 1.49 -2.78
C ILE A 130 17.36 2.31 -2.96
N PRO A 131 17.59 3.03 -4.07
CA PRO A 131 18.83 3.77 -4.27
C PRO A 131 19.06 4.85 -3.19
N ILE A 132 17.98 5.52 -2.75
CA ILE A 132 18.06 6.55 -1.70
C ILE A 132 18.41 5.92 -0.36
N MET A 133 17.74 4.82 0.00
CA MET A 133 18.00 4.08 1.24
C MET A 133 19.45 3.61 1.32
N ILE A 134 20.01 3.17 0.20
CA ILE A 134 21.40 2.73 0.12
C ILE A 134 22.36 3.88 0.42
N VAL A 135 22.14 5.05 -0.19
CA VAL A 135 22.98 6.23 0.06
C VAL A 135 22.87 6.67 1.52
N ILE A 136 21.68 6.60 2.12
CA ILE A 136 21.50 6.91 3.54
C ILE A 136 22.27 5.91 4.42
N VAL A 137 22.16 4.61 4.13
CA VAL A 137 22.87 3.55 4.88
C VAL A 137 24.39 3.71 4.77
N THR A 138 24.94 4.04 3.60
CA THR A 138 26.37 4.31 3.47
C THR A 138 26.80 5.51 4.27
N MET A 139 26.03 6.60 4.25
CA MET A 139 26.32 7.78 5.08
C MET A 139 26.35 7.41 6.57
N ILE A 140 25.41 6.58 7.04
CA ILE A 140 25.39 6.12 8.44
C ILE A 140 26.64 5.29 8.78
N LEU A 141 27.02 4.35 7.90
CA LEU A 141 28.21 3.51 8.10
C LEU A 141 29.51 4.35 8.07
N ALA A 142 29.58 5.31 7.15
CA ALA A 142 30.68 6.24 7.00
C ALA A 142 30.81 7.17 8.22
N ASN A 143 29.68 7.68 8.72
CA ASN A 143 29.61 8.47 9.95
C ASN A 143 30.15 7.70 11.16
N LYS A 144 29.75 6.44 11.33
CA LYS A 144 30.24 5.59 12.43
C LYS A 144 31.76 5.42 12.38
N ARG A 145 32.32 5.18 11.19
CA ARG A 145 33.78 5.02 11.04
C ARG A 145 34.57 6.30 11.28
N MET A 146 34.03 7.46 10.92
CA MET A 146 34.64 8.74 11.25
C MET A 146 34.72 8.95 12.77
N HIS A 147 33.68 8.57 13.51
CA HIS A 147 33.72 8.57 14.98
C HIS A 147 34.73 7.57 15.55
N ASP A 148 34.89 6.40 14.93
CA ASP A 148 35.87 5.39 15.34
C ASP A 148 37.32 5.73 14.93
N GLY A 149 37.56 6.92 14.34
CA GLY A 149 38.90 7.39 13.92
C GLY A 149 39.48 6.66 12.69
N ASN A 150 38.69 5.82 12.03
CA ASN A 150 39.13 4.98 10.93
C ASN A 150 38.81 5.67 9.59
N MET A 151 39.70 6.57 9.17
CA MET A 151 39.52 7.51 8.04
C MET A 151 39.66 6.89 6.64
N ASP A 152 40.02 5.61 6.54
CA ASP A 152 40.36 4.99 5.25
C ASP A 152 39.09 4.55 4.49
N MET A 153 38.30 5.53 4.03
CA MET A 153 36.98 5.34 3.39
C MET A 153 37.02 4.60 2.04
N LEU A 154 38.18 4.59 1.37
CA LEU A 154 38.33 4.10 -0.01
C LEU A 154 39.11 2.78 -0.11
N SER A 155 39.26 2.05 1.00
CA SER A 155 39.86 0.71 0.95
C SER A 155 39.03 -0.24 0.07
N ASN A 156 39.67 -1.04 -0.78
CA ASN A 156 39.02 -2.04 -1.64
C ASN A 156 38.08 -2.98 -0.85
N ARG A 157 38.35 -3.24 0.43
CA ARG A 157 37.47 -4.03 1.33
C ARG A 157 36.14 -3.34 1.65
N ILE A 158 36.11 -2.01 1.69
CA ILE A 158 34.90 -1.23 1.97
C ILE A 158 34.03 -1.17 0.73
N ILE A 159 34.66 -0.94 -0.43
CA ILE A 159 33.95 -0.91 -1.72
C ILE A 159 33.32 -2.29 -1.98
N SER A 160 34.04 -3.39 -1.76
CA SER A 160 33.48 -4.73 -1.94
C SER A 160 32.36 -5.03 -0.94
N ALA A 161 32.54 -4.71 0.34
CA ALA A 161 31.48 -4.87 1.35
C ALA A 161 30.23 -4.04 1.02
N PHE A 162 30.42 -2.82 0.52
CA PHE A 162 29.32 -1.96 0.08
C PHE A 162 28.53 -2.59 -1.07
N ILE A 163 29.21 -3.09 -2.10
CA ILE A 163 28.56 -3.78 -3.23
C ILE A 163 27.81 -5.03 -2.77
N THR A 164 28.39 -5.82 -1.86
CA THR A 164 27.72 -7.01 -1.32
C THR A 164 26.45 -6.65 -0.54
N VAL A 165 26.53 -5.65 0.35
CA VAL A 165 25.36 -5.17 1.10
C VAL A 165 24.31 -4.57 0.17
N PHE A 166 24.73 -3.86 -0.87
CA PHE A 166 23.85 -3.30 -1.91
C PHE A 166 23.03 -4.39 -2.60
N CYS A 167 23.69 -5.43 -3.12
CA CYS A 167 23.03 -6.55 -3.78
C CYS A 167 22.07 -7.29 -2.84
N LEU A 168 22.50 -7.53 -1.60
CA LEU A 168 21.66 -8.17 -0.58
C LEU A 168 20.45 -7.32 -0.22
N ALA A 169 20.61 -6.01 -0.05
CA ALA A 169 19.51 -5.09 0.27
C ALA A 169 18.47 -5.06 -0.86
N ILE A 170 18.90 -5.06 -2.12
CA ILE A 170 17.99 -5.16 -3.26
C ILE A 170 17.21 -6.48 -3.23
N ALA A 171 17.92 -7.60 -3.12
CA ALA A 171 17.29 -8.92 -3.12
C ALA A 171 16.28 -9.09 -1.98
N LEU A 172 16.65 -8.65 -0.77
CA LEU A 172 15.77 -8.65 0.40
C LEU A 172 14.56 -7.74 0.21
N THR A 173 14.74 -6.54 -0.33
CA THR A 173 13.62 -5.60 -0.54
C THR A 173 12.62 -6.17 -1.56
N ILE A 174 13.11 -6.80 -2.64
CA ILE A 174 12.26 -7.48 -3.62
C ILE A 174 11.47 -8.61 -2.96
N ALA A 175 12.15 -9.52 -2.27
CA ALA A 175 11.52 -10.66 -1.63
C ALA A 175 10.49 -10.24 -0.57
N LEU A 176 10.85 -9.27 0.29
CA LEU A 176 9.96 -8.75 1.32
C LEU A 176 8.75 -8.06 0.70
N THR A 177 8.93 -7.22 -0.33
CA THR A 177 7.82 -6.52 -1.00
C THR A 177 6.85 -7.52 -1.63
N GLU A 178 7.35 -8.55 -2.31
CA GLU A 178 6.50 -9.59 -2.90
C GLU A 178 5.73 -10.38 -1.84
N LEU A 179 6.39 -10.77 -0.76
CA LEU A 179 5.76 -11.46 0.37
C LEU A 179 4.69 -10.60 1.04
N TRP A 180 5.01 -9.33 1.29
CA TRP A 180 4.11 -8.35 1.91
C TRP A 180 2.85 -8.17 1.05
N VAL A 181 3.02 -7.96 -0.25
CA VAL A 181 1.93 -7.84 -1.21
C VAL A 181 1.07 -9.11 -1.24
N LYS A 182 1.70 -10.29 -1.27
CA LYS A 182 0.99 -11.57 -1.30
C LYS A 182 0.16 -11.79 -0.04
N GLN A 183 0.67 -11.42 1.13
CA GLN A 183 0.00 -11.58 2.41
C GLN A 183 -1.15 -10.59 2.59
N LEU A 184 -0.92 -9.30 2.34
CA LEU A 184 -1.88 -8.24 2.61
C LEU A 184 -2.97 -8.10 1.55
N TYR A 185 -2.63 -8.37 0.29
CA TYR A 185 -3.54 -8.17 -0.83
C TYR A 185 -3.93 -9.49 -1.51
N GLY A 186 -2.99 -10.44 -1.65
CA GLY A 186 -3.18 -11.65 -2.46
C GLY A 186 -4.38 -12.53 -2.04
N LYS A 187 -4.64 -12.68 -0.74
CA LYS A 187 -5.79 -13.45 -0.25
C LYS A 187 -7.12 -12.80 -0.65
N TYR A 188 -7.24 -11.49 -0.48
CA TYR A 188 -8.47 -10.74 -0.77
C TYR A 188 -8.68 -10.57 -2.28
N LEU A 189 -7.61 -10.39 -3.05
CA LEU A 189 -7.67 -10.32 -4.52
C LEU A 189 -8.19 -11.62 -5.13
N LYS A 190 -7.78 -12.78 -4.58
CA LYS A 190 -8.31 -14.08 -4.99
C LYS A 190 -9.80 -14.24 -4.68
N GLN A 191 -10.26 -13.73 -3.53
CA GLN A 191 -11.69 -13.75 -3.17
C GLN A 191 -12.52 -12.89 -4.12
N ILE A 192 -12.06 -11.66 -4.41
CA ILE A 192 -12.71 -10.78 -5.40
C ILE A 192 -12.75 -11.43 -6.79
N LYS A 193 -11.63 -12.07 -7.21
CA LYS A 193 -11.56 -12.76 -8.50
C LYS A 193 -12.56 -13.92 -8.62
N ARG A 194 -12.75 -14.72 -7.56
CA ARG A 194 -13.73 -15.83 -7.58
C ARG A 194 -15.15 -15.32 -7.77
N VAL A 195 -15.55 -14.31 -6.99
CA VAL A 195 -16.90 -13.73 -7.12
C VAL A 195 -17.10 -13.12 -8.52
N LEU A 196 -16.08 -12.48 -9.09
CA LEU A 196 -16.12 -12.00 -10.47
C LEU A 196 -16.31 -13.12 -11.51
N GLN A 197 -15.71 -14.30 -11.30
CA GLN A 197 -15.87 -15.45 -12.19
C GLN A 197 -17.28 -16.05 -12.07
N GLU A 198 -17.76 -16.25 -10.84
CA GLU A 198 -19.12 -16.76 -10.57
C GLU A 198 -20.19 -15.82 -11.16
N LEU A 199 -20.00 -14.50 -11.06
CA LEU A 199 -20.90 -13.53 -11.67
C LEU A 199 -20.84 -13.52 -13.20
N LYS A 200 -19.77 -14.00 -13.83
CA LYS A 200 -19.62 -14.06 -15.30
C LYS A 200 -20.26 -15.32 -15.89
N GLU A 201 -20.40 -16.38 -15.10
CA GLU A 201 -21.02 -17.65 -15.50
C GLU A 201 -22.56 -17.61 -15.42
N GLU A 202 -23.13 -16.59 -14.75
CA GLU A 202 -24.54 -16.16 -14.85
C GLU A 202 -24.74 -15.09 -15.95
#